data_AF-C7LZ23-F1
#
_entry.id   AF-C7LZ23-F1
#
_cell.length_a   1.000
_cell.length_b   1.000
_cell.length_c   1.000
_cell.angle_alpha   90.00
_cell.angle_beta   90.00
_cell.angle_gamma   90.00
#
_symmetry.space_group_name_H-M   'P 1'
#
loop_
_entity.id
_entity.type
_entity.pdbx_description
1 polymer ?
#
loop_
_entity_poly.entity_id
_entity_poly.type
_entity_poly.pdbx_seq_one_letter_code
_entity_poly.pdbx_strand_id
1 'polypeptide(L)'
;MTWWRIRAVIAKEFTDFRRNRYVLYSMVALPLISLVAPVLSLTSLPEAAPMSLLDKVTTASSIEFLLPPLVLPGVLAGFAIVGERDQGTLEPLLSSPLSATELYVAKLLAVLAPTFIGSWGLYALTLVVVHFAAAASVSAHLITAPLVVRQLGLDVLLSGWAVLVGLFASSRASDVRVAQQLSALASVPVLLVIVLLVQGVISLSVADGVALAGALLLVEIVGLAVLARTFDPERLLAPRSPRRTRSRGRALPT
;
A
#
# COMPACT_ATOMS: atom_id res chain seq x y z
N MET A 1 -9.88 7.26 -23.27
CA MET A 1 -8.92 7.57 -22.20
C MET A 1 -7.98 8.63 -22.71
N THR A 2 -8.02 9.82 -22.12
CA THR A 2 -7.22 10.95 -22.56
C THR A 2 -6.13 11.24 -21.53
N TRP A 3 -4.88 11.00 -21.90
CA TRP A 3 -3.73 11.03 -20.99
C TRP A 3 -3.55 12.36 -20.24
N TRP A 4 -3.88 13.49 -20.87
CA TRP A 4 -3.77 14.80 -20.23
C TRP A 4 -4.69 14.94 -19.00
N ARG A 5 -5.87 14.31 -19.02
CA ARG A 5 -6.83 14.33 -17.90
C ARG A 5 -6.27 13.55 -16.71
N ILE A 6 -5.75 12.36 -16.98
CA ILE A 6 -5.09 11.51 -15.98
C ILE A 6 -3.92 12.25 -15.34
N ARG A 7 -3.06 12.88 -16.16
CA ARG A 7 -1.94 13.69 -15.66
C ARG A 7 -2.37 14.88 -14.80
N ALA A 8 -3.46 15.55 -15.16
CA ALA A 8 -3.98 16.67 -14.38
C ALA A 8 -4.45 16.22 -12.98
N VAL A 9 -5.15 15.09 -12.90
CA VAL A 9 -5.55 14.48 -11.63
C VAL A 9 -4.33 14.06 -10.81
N ILE A 10 -3.35 13.38 -11.43
CA ILE A 10 -2.10 13.02 -10.76
C ILE A 10 -1.38 14.26 -10.20
N ALA A 11 -1.24 15.33 -10.99
CA ALA A 11 -0.58 16.56 -10.55
C ALA A 11 -1.31 17.23 -9.37
N LYS A 12 -2.65 17.18 -9.37
CA LYS A 12 -3.48 17.62 -8.25
C LYS A 12 -3.19 16.79 -6.99
N GLU A 13 -3.23 15.46 -7.09
CA GLU A 13 -2.95 14.55 -5.96
C GLU A 13 -1.57 14.79 -5.34
N PHE A 14 -0.53 14.94 -6.18
CA PHE A 14 0.81 15.28 -5.70
C PHE A 14 0.87 16.62 -4.97
N THR A 15 0.08 17.61 -5.41
CA THR A 15 0.02 18.91 -4.75
C THR A 15 -0.64 18.78 -3.37
N ASP A 16 -1.69 17.97 -3.26
CA ASP A 16 -2.41 17.73 -2.01
C ASP A 16 -1.54 16.96 -1.00
N PHE A 17 -0.85 15.92 -1.46
CA PHE A 17 0.10 15.18 -0.61
C PHE A 17 1.22 16.08 -0.09
N ARG A 18 1.79 16.95 -0.95
CA ARG A 18 2.86 17.88 -0.54
C ARG A 18 2.41 18.91 0.48
N ARG A 19 1.15 19.35 0.42
CA ARG A 19 0.59 20.34 1.36
C ARG A 19 0.25 19.71 2.71
N ASN A 20 -0.06 18.41 2.75
CA ASN A 20 -0.41 17.73 3.98
C ASN A 20 0.83 17.19 4.71
N ARG A 21 1.44 18.04 5.54
CA ARG A 21 2.60 17.68 6.38
C ARG A 21 2.38 16.44 7.25
N TYR A 22 1.18 16.20 7.76
CA TYR A 22 0.89 15.04 8.60
C TYR A 22 0.97 13.73 7.82
N VAL A 23 0.45 13.74 6.58
CA VAL A 23 0.57 12.59 5.66
C VAL A 23 2.03 12.35 5.31
N LEU A 24 2.79 13.38 4.94
CA LEU A 24 4.23 13.22 4.67
C LEU A 24 5.02 12.68 5.87
N TYR A 25 4.80 13.24 7.08
CA TYR A 25 5.51 12.79 8.27
C TYR A 25 5.15 11.35 8.64
N SER A 26 3.88 10.99 8.62
CA SER A 26 3.46 9.61 8.94
C SER A 26 3.90 8.59 7.89
N MET A 27 3.97 8.98 6.62
CA MET A 27 4.46 8.14 5.53
C MET A 27 5.97 7.89 5.57
N VAL A 28 6.75 8.82 6.12
CA VAL A 28 8.22 8.72 6.12
C VAL A 28 8.74 8.23 7.47
N ALA A 29 8.19 8.73 8.58
CA ALA A 29 8.70 8.43 9.92
C ALA A 29 8.51 6.96 10.31
N LEU A 30 7.32 6.39 10.10
CA LEU A 30 7.05 5.01 10.51
C LEU A 30 7.94 4.01 9.75
N PRO A 31 8.08 4.08 8.41
CA PRO A 31 8.99 3.20 7.70
C PRO A 31 10.46 3.41 8.06
N LEU A 32 10.91 4.64 8.30
CA LEU A 32 12.27 4.89 8.77
C LEU A 32 12.55 4.29 10.15
N ILE A 33 11.59 4.37 11.07
CA ILE A 33 11.70 3.70 12.38
C ILE A 33 11.78 2.19 12.20
N SER A 34 10.96 1.62 11.31
CA SER A 34 11.02 0.18 11.04
C SER A 34 12.36 -0.28 10.45
N LEU A 35 13.13 0.62 9.83
CA LEU A 35 14.45 0.32 9.24
C LEU A 35 15.54 0.09 10.29
N VAL A 36 15.33 0.52 11.54
CA VAL A 36 16.30 0.34 12.64
C VAL A 36 16.52 -1.15 12.93
N ALA A 37 15.45 -1.94 13.05
CA ALA A 37 15.54 -3.36 13.34
C ALA A 37 16.30 -4.17 12.26
N PRO A 38 15.98 -4.08 10.95
CA PRO A 38 16.67 -4.87 9.94
C PRO A 38 18.12 -4.43 9.81
N VAL A 39 18.40 -3.12 9.82
CA VAL A 39 19.77 -2.62 9.72
C VAL A 39 20.62 -3.10 10.88
N LEU A 40 20.16 -2.95 12.12
CA LEU A 40 20.90 -3.43 13.29
C LEU A 40 21.10 -4.94 13.25
N SER A 41 20.05 -5.70 12.88
CA SER A 41 20.14 -7.16 12.80
C SER A 41 21.16 -7.63 11.77
N LEU A 42 21.27 -6.94 10.62
CA LEU A 42 22.16 -7.29 9.53
C LEU A 42 23.60 -6.85 9.78
N THR A 43 23.82 -5.67 10.36
CA THR A 43 25.18 -5.15 10.63
C THR A 43 25.81 -5.78 11.87
N SER A 44 25.01 -6.31 12.79
CA SER A 44 25.52 -6.98 14.00
C SER A 44 25.98 -8.43 13.75
N LEU A 45 25.86 -8.94 12.52
CA LEU A 45 26.25 -10.29 12.18
C LEU A 45 27.77 -10.43 12.07
N PRO A 46 28.38 -11.39 12.78
CA PRO A 46 29.82 -11.64 12.68
C PRO A 46 30.15 -12.24 11.31
N GLU A 47 31.36 -11.97 10.81
CA GLU A 47 31.82 -12.45 9.50
C GLU A 47 31.78 -13.97 9.37
N ALA A 48 32.11 -14.68 10.46
CA ALA A 48 32.09 -16.13 10.56
C ALA A 48 30.73 -16.73 10.95
N ALA A 49 29.62 -15.99 10.76
CA ALA A 49 28.28 -16.49 11.05
C ALA A 49 27.95 -17.75 10.19
N PRO A 50 27.33 -18.78 10.77
CA PRO A 50 26.86 -19.94 10.01
C PRO A 50 25.86 -19.52 8.93
N MET A 51 25.89 -20.19 7.77
CA MET A 51 24.98 -19.89 6.64
C MET A 51 23.51 -19.94 7.05
N SER A 52 23.12 -20.91 7.88
CA SER A 52 21.75 -21.04 8.38
C SER A 52 21.28 -19.83 9.21
N LEU A 53 22.20 -19.10 9.83
CA LEU A 53 21.89 -17.90 10.60
C LEU A 53 21.81 -16.68 9.68
N LEU A 54 22.70 -16.59 8.67
CA LEU A 54 22.60 -15.61 7.59
C LEU A 54 21.23 -15.69 6.91
N ASP A 55 20.84 -16.89 6.43
CA ASP A 55 19.55 -17.12 5.76
C ASP A 55 18.36 -16.71 6.62
N LYS A 56 18.39 -17.02 7.92
CA LYS A 56 17.32 -16.67 8.85
C LYS A 56 17.19 -15.17 9.04
N VAL A 57 18.30 -14.46 9.27
CA VAL A 57 18.26 -13.01 9.51
C VAL A 57 17.89 -12.28 8.22
N THR A 58 18.45 -12.66 7.08
CA THR A 58 18.16 -12.03 5.78
C THR A 58 16.69 -12.21 5.37
N THR A 59 16.14 -13.40 5.63
CA THR A 59 14.71 -13.70 5.41
C THR A 59 13.82 -12.90 6.35
N ALA A 60 14.16 -12.82 7.64
CA ALA A 60 13.39 -12.03 8.61
C ALA A 60 13.39 -10.54 8.26
N SER A 61 14.55 -9.97 7.90
CA SER A 61 14.66 -8.57 7.48
C SER A 61 13.87 -8.30 6.20
N SER A 62 13.80 -9.26 5.26
CA SER A 62 13.01 -9.12 4.03
C SER A 62 11.52 -8.85 4.31
N ILE A 63 10.96 -9.45 5.37
CA ILE A 63 9.55 -9.26 5.75
C ILE A 63 9.27 -7.82 6.18
N GLU A 64 10.22 -7.18 6.87
CA GLU A 64 10.08 -5.80 7.32
C GLU A 64 10.02 -4.82 6.14
N PHE A 65 10.72 -5.13 5.04
CA PHE A 65 10.66 -4.34 3.79
C PHE A 65 9.35 -4.51 3.00
N LEU A 66 8.53 -5.52 3.33
CA LEU A 66 7.20 -5.71 2.72
C LEU A 66 6.11 -4.87 3.38
N LEU A 67 6.38 -4.29 4.56
CA LEU A 67 5.40 -3.45 5.25
C LEU A 67 5.15 -2.11 4.54
N PRO A 68 6.18 -1.32 4.14
CA PRO A 68 5.97 -0.06 3.42
C PRO A 68 5.13 -0.18 2.13
N PRO A 69 5.40 -1.12 1.19
CA PRO A 69 4.61 -1.26 -0.02
C PRO A 69 3.20 -1.79 0.23
N LEU A 70 2.86 -2.24 1.43
CA LEU A 70 1.49 -2.62 1.79
C LEU A 70 0.75 -1.49 2.53
N VAL A 71 1.40 -0.90 3.53
CA VAL A 71 0.77 0.05 4.46
C VAL A 71 0.62 1.43 3.81
N LEU A 72 1.68 1.96 3.21
CA LEU A 72 1.67 3.32 2.62
C LEU A 72 0.59 3.48 1.53
N PRO A 73 0.52 2.61 0.51
CA PRO A 73 -0.51 2.73 -0.52
C PRO A 73 -1.91 2.51 0.05
N GLY A 74 -2.08 1.57 0.99
CA GLY A 74 -3.38 1.32 1.63
C GLY A 74 -3.90 2.53 2.41
N VAL A 75 -3.02 3.25 3.11
CA VAL A 75 -3.33 4.49 3.84
C VAL A 75 -3.73 5.61 2.89
N LEU A 76 -2.94 5.83 1.84
CA LEU A 76 -3.19 6.87 0.84
C LEU A 76 -4.44 6.61 0.02
N ALA A 77 -4.61 5.38 -0.49
CA ALA A 77 -5.79 4.98 -1.24
C ALA A 77 -7.06 4.98 -0.37
N GLY A 78 -6.91 4.64 0.91
CA GLY A 78 -7.96 4.77 1.92
C GLY A 78 -8.42 6.22 2.14
N PHE A 79 -7.54 7.21 1.92
CA PHE A 79 -7.88 8.63 1.96
C PHE A 79 -8.42 9.16 0.63
N ALA A 80 -7.99 8.61 -0.50
CA ALA A 80 -8.12 9.21 -1.83
C ALA A 80 -9.55 9.57 -2.28
N ILE A 81 -10.60 8.90 -1.77
CA ILE A 81 -11.99 9.22 -2.12
C ILE A 81 -12.72 9.89 -0.95
N VAL A 82 -12.80 9.20 0.19
CA VAL A 82 -13.52 9.71 1.37
C VAL A 82 -12.87 10.97 1.95
N GLY A 83 -11.55 11.09 1.88
CA GLY A 83 -10.84 12.30 2.32
C GLY A 83 -11.15 13.51 1.44
N GLU A 84 -11.21 13.33 0.12
CA GLU A 84 -11.60 14.40 -0.81
C GLU A 84 -13.07 14.80 -0.63
N ARG A 85 -13.94 13.83 -0.34
CA ARG A 85 -15.34 14.09 0.01
C ARG A 85 -15.43 14.94 1.26
N ASP A 86 -14.75 14.55 2.33
CA ASP A 86 -14.76 15.27 3.61
C ASP A 86 -14.18 16.69 3.47
N GLN A 87 -13.29 16.91 2.50
CA GLN A 87 -12.71 18.21 2.16
C GLN A 87 -13.52 19.01 1.13
N GLY A 88 -14.61 18.46 0.58
CA GLY A 88 -15.41 19.10 -0.47
C GLY A 88 -14.72 19.23 -1.82
N THR A 89 -13.58 18.59 -2.04
CA THR A 89 -12.83 18.65 -3.31
C THR A 89 -13.26 17.57 -4.31
N LEU A 90 -14.07 16.61 -3.86
CA LEU A 90 -14.60 15.55 -4.71
C LEU A 90 -15.70 16.05 -5.66
N GLU A 91 -16.57 16.97 -5.23
CA GLU A 91 -17.67 17.50 -6.06
C GLU A 91 -17.18 18.15 -7.37
N PRO A 92 -16.21 19.09 -7.35
CA PRO A 92 -15.65 19.65 -8.58
C PRO A 92 -15.01 18.57 -9.47
N LEU A 93 -14.34 17.58 -8.87
CA LEU A 93 -13.68 16.50 -9.61
C LEU A 93 -14.69 15.63 -10.37
N LEU A 94 -15.83 15.31 -9.74
CA LEU A 94 -16.92 14.54 -10.34
C LEU A 94 -17.70 15.32 -11.39
N SER A 95 -17.74 16.65 -11.30
CA SER A 95 -18.36 17.53 -12.30
C SER A 95 -17.52 17.73 -13.57
N SER A 96 -16.23 17.37 -13.50
CA SER A 96 -15.33 17.45 -14.64
C SER A 96 -15.62 16.32 -15.66
N PRO A 97 -15.23 16.46 -16.94
CA PRO A 97 -15.45 15.44 -17.96
C PRO A 97 -14.48 14.24 -17.81
N LEU A 98 -14.38 13.65 -16.63
CA LEU A 98 -13.57 12.47 -16.31
C LEU A 98 -14.43 11.21 -16.37
N SER A 99 -13.95 10.17 -17.07
CA SER A 99 -14.54 8.84 -16.93
C SER A 99 -14.12 8.17 -15.62
N ALA A 100 -14.94 7.25 -15.11
CA ALA A 100 -14.62 6.47 -13.91
C ALA A 100 -13.26 5.76 -14.01
N THR A 101 -12.95 5.18 -15.18
CA THR A 101 -11.67 4.50 -15.40
C THR A 101 -10.50 5.48 -15.37
N GLU A 102 -10.62 6.67 -15.97
CA GLU A 102 -9.57 7.69 -15.91
C GLU A 102 -9.32 8.16 -14.47
N LEU A 103 -10.39 8.35 -13.69
CA LEU A 103 -10.31 8.75 -12.29
C LEU A 103 -9.55 7.72 -11.45
N TYR A 104 -9.95 6.44 -11.51
CA TYR A 104 -9.32 5.40 -10.70
C TYR A 104 -7.90 5.07 -11.16
N VAL A 105 -7.60 5.08 -12.46
CA VAL A 105 -6.22 4.92 -12.96
C VAL A 105 -5.34 6.08 -12.51
N ALA A 106 -5.85 7.32 -12.55
CA ALA A 106 -5.10 8.47 -12.06
C ALA A 106 -4.80 8.35 -10.56
N LYS A 107 -5.79 7.97 -9.75
CA LYS A 107 -5.62 7.75 -8.30
C LYS A 107 -4.65 6.60 -8.01
N LEU A 108 -4.74 5.51 -8.77
CA LEU A 108 -3.80 4.39 -8.67
C LEU A 108 -2.36 4.87 -8.89
N LEU A 109 -2.09 5.52 -10.03
CA LEU A 109 -0.74 5.98 -10.38
C LEU A 109 -0.22 7.07 -9.43
N ALA A 110 -1.09 7.97 -8.98
CA ALA A 110 -0.74 9.01 -8.01
C ALA A 110 -0.30 8.44 -6.66
N VAL A 111 -0.84 7.29 -6.25
CA VAL A 111 -0.48 6.60 -4.99
C VAL A 111 0.73 5.68 -5.17
N LEU A 112 0.83 4.96 -6.30
CA LEU A 112 1.96 4.05 -6.56
C LEU A 112 3.30 4.79 -6.62
N ALA A 113 3.35 5.97 -7.25
CA ALA A 113 4.59 6.72 -7.41
C ALA A 113 5.29 7.08 -6.09
N PRO A 114 4.64 7.77 -5.11
CA PRO A 114 5.26 8.01 -3.81
C PRO A 114 5.51 6.72 -3.01
N THR A 115 4.71 5.67 -3.23
CA THR A 115 4.91 4.36 -2.59
C THR A 115 6.22 3.71 -3.04
N PHE A 116 6.50 3.67 -4.35
CA PHE A 116 7.74 3.12 -4.88
C PHE A 116 8.96 3.93 -4.45
N ILE A 117 8.86 5.26 -4.48
CA ILE A 117 9.94 6.13 -3.99
C ILE A 117 10.25 5.81 -2.53
N GLY A 118 9.22 5.65 -1.68
CA GLY A 118 9.40 5.31 -0.27
C GLY A 118 9.97 3.91 -0.06
N SER A 119 9.28 2.87 -0.56
CA SER A 119 9.66 1.46 -0.35
C SER A 119 11.02 1.11 -0.95
N TRP A 120 11.23 1.41 -2.24
CA TRP A 120 12.50 1.13 -2.90
C TRP A 120 13.62 2.01 -2.37
N GLY A 121 13.32 3.26 -2.00
CA GLY A 121 14.29 4.15 -1.36
C GLY A 121 14.79 3.61 -0.02
N LEU A 122 13.89 3.10 0.81
CA LEU A 122 14.26 2.47 2.09
C LEU A 122 15.08 1.19 1.88
N TYR A 123 14.65 0.32 0.96
CA TYR A 123 15.40 -0.89 0.65
C TYR A 123 16.80 -0.58 0.11
N ALA A 124 16.91 0.37 -0.84
CA ALA A 124 18.19 0.82 -1.36
C ALA A 124 19.08 1.43 -0.26
N LEU A 125 18.50 2.22 0.65
CA LEU A 125 19.21 2.76 1.81
C LEU A 125 19.76 1.65 2.70
N THR A 126 18.98 0.60 2.98
CA THR A 126 19.48 -0.56 3.73
C THR A 126 20.65 -1.23 3.01
N LEU A 127 20.54 -1.48 1.69
CA LEU A 127 21.63 -2.10 0.95
C LEU A 127 22.92 -1.26 1.01
N VAL A 128 22.81 0.07 0.91
CA VAL A 128 23.93 0.99 1.08
C VAL A 128 24.54 0.88 2.48
N VAL A 129 23.71 0.92 3.53
CA VAL A 129 24.21 0.81 4.91
C VAL A 129 24.89 -0.54 5.14
N VAL A 130 24.27 -1.65 4.71
CA VAL A 130 24.84 -3.00 4.82
C VAL A 130 26.16 -3.11 4.06
N HIS A 131 26.25 -2.53 2.86
CA HIS A 131 27.48 -2.55 2.08
C HIS A 131 28.69 -1.95 2.83
N PHE A 132 28.47 -0.87 3.58
CA PHE A 132 29.53 -0.17 4.31
C PHE A 132 29.72 -0.62 5.75
N ALA A 133 28.68 -1.13 6.42
CA ALA A 133 28.68 -1.37 7.86
C ALA A 133 28.57 -2.84 8.28
N ALA A 134 28.14 -3.75 7.40
CA ALA A 134 28.05 -5.17 7.71
C ALA A 134 29.30 -5.94 7.28
N ALA A 135 29.44 -7.18 7.77
CA ALA A 135 30.49 -8.08 7.32
C ALA A 135 30.39 -8.36 5.80
N ALA A 136 31.53 -8.60 5.15
CA ALA A 136 31.60 -8.83 3.71
C ALA A 136 30.73 -10.03 3.26
N SER A 137 30.63 -11.07 4.09
CA SER A 137 29.77 -12.23 3.85
C SER A 137 28.28 -11.87 3.81
N VAL A 138 27.83 -10.97 4.69
CA VAL A 138 26.43 -10.48 4.73
C VAL A 138 26.12 -9.63 3.50
N SER A 139 27.02 -8.71 3.16
CA SER A 139 26.91 -7.84 1.98
C SER A 139 26.82 -8.66 0.69
N ALA A 140 27.73 -9.64 0.51
CA ALA A 140 27.74 -10.52 -0.65
C ALA A 140 26.49 -11.40 -0.76
N HIS A 141 25.93 -11.83 0.38
CA HIS A 141 24.71 -12.63 0.41
C HIS A 141 23.45 -11.81 0.07
N LEU A 142 23.35 -10.57 0.56
CA LEU A 142 22.18 -9.71 0.36
C LEU A 142 22.15 -9.00 -1.00
N ILE A 143 23.28 -8.49 -1.46
CA ILE A 143 23.35 -7.65 -2.66
C ILE A 143 23.48 -8.56 -3.89
N THR A 144 22.43 -9.33 -4.14
CA THR A 144 22.34 -10.23 -5.29
C THR A 144 21.15 -9.87 -6.17
N ALA A 145 21.31 -9.95 -7.49
CA ALA A 145 20.26 -9.62 -8.45
C ALA A 145 18.94 -10.40 -8.18
N PRO A 146 18.95 -11.71 -7.85
CA PRO A 146 17.72 -12.44 -7.56
C PRO A 146 16.96 -11.91 -6.35
N LEU A 147 17.65 -11.59 -5.24
CA LEU A 147 17.01 -11.05 -4.03
C LEU A 147 16.43 -9.65 -4.29
N VAL A 148 17.19 -8.79 -4.96
CA VAL A 148 16.73 -7.43 -5.30
C VAL A 148 15.52 -7.48 -6.24
N VAL A 149 15.59 -8.25 -7.32
CA VAL A 149 14.47 -8.38 -8.28
C VAL A 149 13.22 -8.97 -7.59
N ARG A 150 13.40 -9.99 -6.75
CA ARG A 150 12.32 -10.58 -5.96
C ARG A 150 11.67 -9.53 -5.05
N GLN A 151 12.46 -8.77 -4.30
CA GLN A 151 11.96 -7.74 -3.40
C GLN A 151 11.17 -6.67 -4.17
N LEU A 152 11.78 -6.07 -5.19
CA LEU A 152 11.14 -5.01 -5.97
C LEU A 152 9.86 -5.50 -6.67
N GLY A 153 9.85 -6.75 -7.15
CA GLY A 153 8.67 -7.36 -7.75
C GLY A 153 7.53 -7.59 -6.74
N LEU A 154 7.85 -8.04 -5.52
CA LEU A 154 6.87 -8.16 -4.44
C LEU A 154 6.31 -6.80 -4.03
N ASP A 155 7.16 -5.76 -3.96
CA ASP A 155 6.72 -4.40 -3.63
C ASP A 155 5.71 -3.85 -4.66
N VAL A 156 5.91 -4.14 -5.95
CA VAL A 156 4.97 -3.76 -7.03
C VAL A 156 3.61 -4.42 -6.85
N LEU A 157 3.59 -5.73 -6.63
CA LEU A 157 2.35 -6.48 -6.46
C LEU A 157 1.62 -6.09 -5.17
N LEU A 158 2.34 -6.01 -4.04
CA LEU A 158 1.73 -5.64 -2.77
C LEU A 158 1.13 -4.23 -2.78
N SER A 159 1.81 -3.29 -3.45
CA SER A 159 1.31 -1.93 -3.56
C SER A 159 0.11 -1.84 -4.49
N GLY A 160 0.12 -2.53 -5.63
CA GLY A 160 -1.04 -2.62 -6.53
C GLY A 160 -2.28 -3.13 -5.79
N TRP A 161 -2.14 -4.26 -5.09
CA TRP A 161 -3.16 -4.83 -4.22
C TRP A 161 -3.67 -3.83 -3.17
N ALA A 162 -2.76 -3.24 -2.39
CA ALA A 162 -3.12 -2.33 -1.30
C ALA A 162 -3.82 -1.06 -1.81
N VAL A 163 -3.40 -0.52 -2.96
CA VAL A 163 -4.10 0.61 -3.59
C VAL A 163 -5.51 0.20 -4.02
N LEU A 164 -5.66 -0.94 -4.71
CA LEU A 164 -6.96 -1.41 -5.18
C LEU A 164 -7.96 -1.55 -4.01
N VAL A 165 -7.53 -2.26 -2.96
CA VAL A 165 -8.35 -2.48 -1.76
C VAL A 165 -8.64 -1.16 -1.06
N GLY A 166 -7.65 -0.27 -0.94
CA GLY A 166 -7.82 1.05 -0.34
C GLY A 166 -8.82 1.93 -1.09
N LEU A 167 -8.79 1.93 -2.43
CA LEU A 167 -9.76 2.66 -3.26
C LEU A 167 -11.17 2.06 -3.13
N PHE A 168 -11.27 0.73 -3.06
CA PHE A 168 -12.55 0.06 -2.83
C PHE A 168 -13.13 0.44 -1.46
N ALA A 169 -12.31 0.38 -0.41
CA ALA A 169 -12.70 0.75 0.94
C ALA A 169 -13.09 2.24 1.03
N SER A 170 -12.29 3.15 0.48
CA SER A 170 -12.54 4.60 0.55
C SER A 170 -13.78 5.04 -0.22
N SER A 171 -14.16 4.34 -1.29
CA SER A 171 -15.41 4.60 -2.01
C SER A 171 -16.68 4.23 -1.24
N ARG A 172 -16.56 3.37 -0.21
CA ARG A 172 -17.72 2.83 0.54
C ARG A 172 -17.72 3.25 2.01
N ALA A 173 -16.59 3.70 2.52
CA ALA A 173 -16.42 4.03 3.91
C ALA A 173 -17.13 5.35 4.31
N SER A 174 -17.43 5.40 5.59
CA SER A 174 -18.03 6.54 6.27
C SER A 174 -17.09 7.74 6.44
N ASP A 175 -15.82 7.44 6.66
CA ASP A 175 -14.76 8.35 7.05
C ASP A 175 -13.41 7.70 6.73
N VAL A 176 -12.36 8.51 6.74
CA VAL A 176 -10.99 8.08 6.41
C VAL A 176 -10.50 6.93 7.29
N ARG A 177 -10.82 6.95 8.59
CA ARG A 177 -10.29 5.93 9.52
C ARG A 177 -10.88 4.56 9.21
N VAL A 178 -12.20 4.49 8.98
CA VAL A 178 -12.87 3.25 8.59
C VAL A 178 -12.32 2.72 7.26
N ALA A 179 -12.09 3.59 6.27
CA ALA A 179 -11.52 3.19 4.99
C ALA A 179 -10.13 2.54 5.16
N GLN A 180 -9.26 3.16 5.96
CA GLN A 180 -7.91 2.68 6.22
C GLN A 180 -7.90 1.37 7.01
N GLN A 181 -8.79 1.23 8.00
CA GLN A 181 -8.93 -0.01 8.77
C GLN A 181 -9.44 -1.18 7.92
N LEU A 182 -10.43 -0.93 7.06
CA LEU A 182 -10.93 -1.94 6.12
C LEU A 182 -9.85 -2.32 5.11
N SER A 183 -9.09 -1.34 4.61
CA SER A 183 -7.96 -1.57 3.71
C SER A 183 -6.88 -2.45 4.34
N ALA A 184 -6.49 -2.13 5.58
CA ALA A 184 -5.53 -2.92 6.35
C ALA A 184 -6.04 -4.34 6.60
N LEU A 185 -7.29 -4.49 7.05
CA LEU A 185 -7.89 -5.80 7.35
C LEU A 185 -7.97 -6.68 6.11
N ALA A 186 -8.43 -6.13 4.98
CA ALA A 186 -8.53 -6.88 3.73
C ALA A 186 -7.16 -7.23 3.12
N SER A 187 -6.09 -6.57 3.55
CA SER A 187 -4.72 -6.87 3.13
C SER A 187 -4.05 -7.97 3.97
N VAL A 188 -4.58 -8.30 5.15
CA VAL A 188 -4.00 -9.32 6.05
C VAL A 188 -3.84 -10.69 5.39
N PRO A 189 -4.82 -11.23 4.63
CA PRO A 189 -4.67 -12.56 4.02
C PRO A 189 -3.53 -12.62 3.01
N VAL A 190 -3.36 -11.56 2.20
CA VAL A 190 -2.26 -11.47 1.22
C VAL A 190 -0.93 -11.38 1.93
N LEU A 191 -0.82 -10.52 2.96
CA LEU A 191 0.39 -10.41 3.78
C LEU A 191 0.76 -11.75 4.42
N LEU A 192 -0.22 -12.48 4.97
CA LEU A 192 0.00 -13.79 5.57
C LEU A 192 0.59 -14.78 4.56
N VAL A 193 0.01 -14.87 3.36
CA VAL A 193 0.52 -15.75 2.30
C VAL A 193 1.95 -15.36 1.92
N ILE A 194 2.23 -14.08 1.73
CA ILE A 194 3.58 -13.62 1.38
C ILE A 194 4.59 -13.93 2.51
N VAL A 195 4.22 -13.74 3.77
CA VAL A 195 5.09 -14.09 4.91
C VAL A 195 5.39 -15.60 4.93
N LEU A 196 4.38 -16.45 4.69
CA LEU A 196 4.58 -17.91 4.62
C LEU A 196 5.50 -18.32 3.46
N LEU A 197 5.41 -17.63 2.32
CA LEU A 197 6.29 -17.83 1.16
C LEU A 197 7.73 -17.39 1.46
N VAL A 198 7.91 -16.21 2.06
CA VAL A 198 9.23 -15.68 2.39
C VAL A 198 9.93 -16.56 3.43
N GLN A 199 9.20 -17.03 4.45
CA GLN A 199 9.73 -17.95 5.47
C GLN A 199 9.98 -19.38 4.96
N GLY A 200 9.64 -19.68 3.71
CA GLY A 200 9.81 -21.01 3.12
C GLY A 200 8.87 -22.08 3.67
N VAL A 201 7.80 -21.71 4.40
CA VAL A 201 6.75 -22.64 4.83
C VAL A 201 5.97 -23.16 3.62
N ILE A 202 5.75 -22.26 2.65
CA ILE A 202 5.23 -22.61 1.33
C ILE A 202 6.39 -22.50 0.36
N SER A 203 6.84 -23.64 -0.17
CA SER A 203 7.88 -23.70 -1.20
C SER A 203 7.24 -23.65 -2.58
N LEU A 204 7.51 -22.60 -3.34
CA LEU A 204 7.11 -22.49 -4.74
C LEU A 204 8.30 -22.73 -5.65
N SER A 205 8.08 -23.43 -6.76
CA SER A 205 9.04 -23.35 -7.86
C SER A 205 9.03 -21.94 -8.46
N VAL A 206 10.06 -21.60 -9.24
CA VAL A 206 10.11 -20.31 -9.96
C VAL A 206 8.87 -20.14 -10.86
N ALA A 207 8.43 -21.22 -11.51
CA ALA A 207 7.25 -21.20 -12.37
C ALA A 207 5.97 -20.90 -11.57
N ASP A 208 5.81 -21.52 -10.40
CA ASP A 208 4.64 -21.29 -9.55
C ASP A 208 4.64 -19.87 -8.98
N GLY A 209 5.82 -19.33 -8.62
CA GLY A 209 5.97 -17.96 -8.17
C GLY A 209 5.56 -16.94 -9.24
N VAL A 210 6.00 -17.15 -10.49
CA VAL A 210 5.61 -16.31 -11.63
C VAL A 210 4.12 -16.44 -11.92
N ALA A 211 3.55 -17.65 -11.86
CA ALA A 211 2.12 -17.87 -12.06
C ALA A 211 1.29 -17.16 -10.99
N LEU A 212 1.69 -17.22 -9.72
CA LEU A 212 1.02 -16.53 -8.61
C LEU A 212 1.10 -15.00 -8.76
N ALA A 213 2.27 -14.47 -9.14
CA ALA A 213 2.45 -13.05 -9.42
C ALA A 213 1.53 -12.58 -10.58
N GLY A 214 1.47 -13.36 -11.67
CA GLY A 214 0.58 -13.08 -12.79
C GLY A 214 -0.90 -13.15 -12.42
N ALA A 215 -1.28 -14.12 -11.58
CA ALA A 215 -2.65 -14.24 -11.07
C ALA A 215 -3.03 -13.04 -10.19
N LEU A 216 -2.14 -12.59 -9.30
CA LEU A 216 -2.38 -11.41 -8.46
C LEU A 216 -2.51 -10.14 -9.31
N LEU A 217 -1.61 -9.95 -10.30
CA LEU A 217 -1.70 -8.82 -11.23
C LEU A 217 -3.02 -8.85 -12.04
N LEU A 218 -3.47 -10.03 -12.45
CA LEU A 218 -4.76 -10.18 -13.11
C LEU A 218 -5.91 -9.77 -12.19
N VAL A 219 -5.88 -10.18 -10.92
CA VAL A 219 -6.86 -9.76 -9.91
C VAL A 219 -6.86 -8.25 -9.75
N GLU A 220 -5.70 -7.59 -9.76
CA GLU A 220 -5.58 -6.14 -9.67
C GLU A 220 -6.23 -5.43 -10.87
N ILE A 221 -5.92 -5.89 -12.09
CA ILE A 221 -6.48 -5.34 -13.33
C ILE A 221 -8.00 -5.52 -13.36
N VAL A 222 -8.48 -6.73 -13.07
CA VAL A 222 -9.91 -7.04 -13.02
C VAL A 222 -10.60 -6.23 -11.93
N GLY A 223 -10.00 -6.14 -10.75
CA GLY A 223 -10.52 -5.38 -9.62
C GLY A 223 -10.66 -3.90 -9.94
N LEU A 224 -9.66 -3.30 -10.60
CA LEU A 224 -9.72 -1.90 -11.03
C LEU A 224 -10.84 -1.68 -12.07
N ALA A 225 -11.02 -2.63 -12.99
CA ALA A 225 -12.11 -2.59 -13.96
C ALA A 225 -13.49 -2.72 -13.28
N VAL A 226 -13.63 -3.60 -12.30
CA VAL A 226 -14.86 -3.73 -11.48
C VAL A 226 -15.13 -2.45 -10.70
N LEU A 227 -14.11 -1.86 -10.09
CA LEU A 227 -14.24 -0.61 -9.35
C LEU A 227 -14.72 0.54 -10.26
N ALA A 228 -14.16 0.66 -11.46
CA ALA A 228 -14.59 1.65 -12.45
C ALA A 228 -16.02 1.40 -12.97
N ARG A 229 -16.42 0.14 -13.15
CA ARG A 229 -17.78 -0.23 -13.61
C ARG A 229 -18.86 -0.05 -12.56
N THR A 230 -18.50 -0.21 -11.29
CA THR A 230 -19.43 -0.04 -10.14
C THR A 230 -19.42 1.37 -9.58
N PHE A 231 -18.77 2.30 -10.28
CA PHE A 231 -18.67 3.70 -9.91
C PHE A 231 -20.03 4.39 -10.00
N ASP A 232 -20.41 5.05 -8.92
CA ASP A 232 -21.66 5.80 -8.80
C ASP A 232 -21.37 7.14 -8.10
N PRO A 233 -21.33 8.26 -8.86
CA PRO A 233 -21.08 9.59 -8.29
C PRO A 233 -22.11 10.00 -7.23
N GLU A 234 -23.37 9.62 -7.40
CA GLU A 234 -24.46 10.03 -6.51
C GLU A 234 -24.28 9.40 -5.12
N ARG A 235 -23.87 8.13 -5.07
CA ARG A 235 -23.54 7.45 -3.82
C ARG A 235 -22.38 8.08 -3.07
N LEU A 236 -21.40 8.62 -3.79
CA LEU A 236 -20.25 9.27 -3.16
C LEU A 236 -20.63 10.62 -2.54
N LEU A 237 -21.60 11.33 -3.13
CA LEU A 237 -22.04 12.65 -2.70
C LEU A 237 -23.23 12.64 -1.74
N ALA A 238 -24.01 11.56 -1.69
CA ALA A 238 -25.22 11.48 -0.90
C ALA A 238 -24.95 11.80 0.59
N PRO A 239 -25.58 12.86 1.16
CA PRO A 239 -25.59 13.08 2.59
C PRO A 239 -26.27 11.89 3.26
N ARG A 240 -25.72 11.43 4.39
CA ARG A 240 -26.31 10.33 5.16
C ARG A 240 -27.80 10.60 5.42
N SER A 241 -28.64 9.60 5.17
CA SER A 241 -29.97 9.56 5.76
C SER A 241 -29.82 9.61 7.29
N PRO A 242 -30.54 10.51 8.00
CA PRO A 242 -30.40 10.63 9.44
C PRO A 242 -30.64 9.27 10.11
N ARG A 243 -29.73 8.87 11.00
CA ARG A 243 -29.96 7.74 11.92
C ARG A 243 -31.31 8.00 12.57
N ARG A 244 -32.33 7.18 12.26
CA ARG A 244 -33.64 7.22 12.93
C ARG A 244 -33.38 7.12 14.43
N THR A 245 -33.41 8.25 15.12
CA THR A 245 -33.51 8.29 16.57
C THR A 245 -34.86 7.64 16.89
N ARG A 246 -34.82 6.40 17.37
CA ARG A 246 -35.98 5.78 18.00
C ARG A 246 -36.38 6.70 19.14
N SER A 247 -37.43 7.50 18.95
CA SER A 247 -38.08 8.18 20.06
C SER A 247 -38.62 7.07 20.97
N ARG A 248 -37.96 6.89 22.12
CA ARG A 248 -38.54 6.11 23.20
C ARG A 248 -39.79 6.85 23.63
N GLY A 249 -40.94 6.23 23.38
CA GLY A 249 -42.24 6.68 23.84
C GLY A 249 -42.18 6.98 25.33
N ARG A 250 -42.59 8.20 25.65
CA ARG A 250 -42.81 8.72 26.99
C ARG A 250 -44.01 7.97 27.57
N ALA A 251 -43.80 7.02 28.47
CA ALA A 251 -44.87 6.49 29.30
C ALA A 251 -45.14 7.48 30.43
N LEU A 252 -46.34 8.04 30.47
CA LEU A 252 -46.86 8.84 31.59
C LEU A 252 -47.24 7.88 32.73
N PRO A 253 -46.87 8.16 33.99
CA PRO A 253 -47.42 7.44 35.12
C PRO A 253 -48.82 7.96 35.46
N THR A 254 -49.78 7.04 35.53
CA THR A 254 -51.11 7.20 36.15
C THR A 254 -51.02 7.22 37.66
#